data_AF-A0A497TAZ7-F1
#
_entry.id   AF-A0A497TAZ7-F1
#
_cell.length_a   1.000
_cell.length_b   1.000
_cell.length_c   1.000
_cell.angle_alpha   90.00
_cell.angle_beta   90.00
_cell.angle_gamma   90.00
#
_symmetry.space_group_name_H-M   'P 1'
#
loop_
_entity.id
_entity.type
_entity.pdbx_description
1 polymer ?
#
loop_
_entity_poly.entity_id
_entity_poly.type
_entity_poly.pdbx_seq_one_letter_code
_entity_poly.pdbx_strand_id
1 'polypeptide(L)'
;MESVRRGGDRQAIHERLRIHSRAATGAIFERGEANPFLDFIADDSEVPLDGEELKALLDPKAFVGRAPEQVEDFLYAVVRPILDAADNLPEARDLDV
;
A
#
# COMPACT_ATOMS: atom_id res chain seq x y z
N MET A 1 -10.99 -9.30 -0.46
CA MET A 1 -11.11 -8.72 -1.82
C MET A 1 -12.50 -8.13 -1.93
N GLU A 2 -12.60 -6.87 -2.37
CA GLU A 2 -13.88 -6.18 -2.52
C GLU A 2 -14.84 -6.92 -3.45
N SER A 3 -14.33 -7.43 -4.55
CA SER A 3 -15.07 -8.23 -5.53
C SER A 3 -15.68 -9.53 -4.96
N VAL A 4 -15.07 -10.14 -3.93
CA VAL A 4 -15.68 -11.28 -3.21
C VAL A 4 -16.81 -10.83 -2.28
N ARG A 5 -16.69 -9.65 -1.67
CA ARG A 5 -17.77 -9.06 -0.86
C ARG A 5 -19.02 -8.78 -1.71
N ARG A 6 -18.83 -8.57 -3.02
CA ARG A 6 -19.90 -8.40 -4.02
C ARG A 6 -20.45 -9.72 -4.58
N GLY A 7 -20.08 -10.86 -3.99
CA GLY A 7 -20.58 -12.17 -4.39
C GLY A 7 -19.81 -12.83 -5.54
N GLY A 8 -18.70 -12.24 -5.98
CA GLY A 8 -17.86 -12.87 -7.00
C GLY A 8 -17.09 -14.07 -6.47
N ASP A 9 -16.81 -15.03 -7.34
CA ASP A 9 -16.02 -16.21 -7.00
C ASP A 9 -14.55 -15.81 -6.76
N ARG A 10 -14.07 -16.09 -5.53
CA ARG A 10 -12.72 -15.70 -5.11
C ARG A 10 -11.64 -16.28 -6.00
N GLN A 11 -11.80 -17.52 -6.45
CA GLN A 11 -10.77 -18.22 -7.22
C GLN A 11 -10.70 -17.68 -8.64
N ALA A 12 -11.85 -17.48 -9.29
CA ALA A 12 -11.96 -16.89 -10.62
C ALA A 12 -11.39 -15.47 -10.64
N ILE A 13 -11.80 -14.61 -9.70
CA ILE A 13 -11.30 -13.24 -9.58
C ILE A 13 -9.79 -13.23 -9.36
N HIS A 14 -9.28 -14.05 -8.43
CA HIS A 14 -7.85 -14.08 -8.16
C HIS A 14 -7.03 -14.51 -9.39
N GLU A 15 -7.55 -15.44 -10.19
CA GLU A 15 -6.90 -15.85 -11.43
C GLU A 15 -6.88 -14.73 -12.48
N ARG A 16 -7.96 -13.95 -12.62
CA ARG A 16 -7.98 -12.75 -13.48
C ARG A 16 -6.91 -11.73 -13.04
N LEU A 17 -6.86 -11.41 -11.74
CA LEU A 17 -5.83 -10.52 -11.18
C LEU A 17 -4.41 -11.04 -11.43
N ARG A 18 -4.19 -12.36 -11.30
CA ARG A 18 -2.89 -12.99 -11.56
C ARG A 18 -2.46 -12.87 -13.03
N ILE A 19 -3.39 -12.99 -13.97
CA ILE A 19 -3.12 -12.83 -15.42
C ILE A 19 -2.74 -11.37 -15.71
N HIS A 20 -3.54 -10.40 -15.26
CA HIS A 20 -3.27 -8.98 -15.47
C HIS A 20 -1.97 -8.52 -14.82
N SER A 21 -1.64 -9.04 -13.63
CA SER A 21 -0.38 -8.73 -12.95
C SER A 21 0.83 -9.18 -13.75
N ARG A 22 0.77 -10.38 -14.38
CA ARG A 22 1.82 -10.85 -15.28
C ARG A 22 1.93 -10.00 -16.55
N ALA A 23 0.80 -9.62 -17.16
CA ALA A 23 0.80 -8.75 -18.34
C ALA A 23 1.40 -7.36 -18.02
N ALA A 24 1.03 -6.78 -16.88
CA ALA A 24 1.57 -5.50 -16.41
C ALA A 24 3.07 -5.57 -16.10
N THR A 25 3.53 -6.69 -15.54
CA THR A 25 4.97 -6.96 -15.32
C THR A 25 5.74 -6.93 -16.64
N GLY A 26 5.23 -7.59 -17.69
CA GLY A 26 5.84 -7.54 -19.02
C GLY A 26 5.88 -6.12 -19.61
N ALA A 27 4.80 -5.33 -19.43
CA ALA A 27 4.76 -3.93 -19.85
C ALA A 27 5.89 -3.08 -19.23
N ILE A 28 6.09 -3.22 -17.93
CA ILE A 28 7.09 -2.46 -17.18
C ILE A 28 8.50 -2.90 -17.59
N PHE A 29 8.78 -4.20 -17.52
CA PHE A 29 10.16 -4.69 -17.63
C PHE A 29 10.64 -4.84 -19.07
N GLU A 30 9.77 -5.22 -20.00
CA GLU A 30 10.17 -5.47 -21.39
C GLU A 30 10.00 -4.22 -22.26
N ARG A 31 9.02 -3.36 -21.94
CA ARG A 31 8.67 -2.19 -22.76
C ARG A 31 8.97 -0.85 -22.09
N GLY A 32 9.32 -0.84 -20.81
CA GLY A 32 9.62 0.39 -20.06
C GLY A 32 8.39 1.29 -19.87
N GLU A 33 7.19 0.71 -19.92
CA GLU A 33 5.93 1.44 -19.79
C GLU A 33 5.59 1.73 -18.32
N ALA A 34 4.70 2.71 -18.10
CA ALA A 34 4.04 2.87 -16.80
C ALA A 34 3.22 1.61 -16.47
N ASN A 35 3.04 1.31 -15.19
CA ASN A 35 2.32 0.11 -14.75
C ASN A 35 0.82 0.16 -15.16
N PRO A 36 0.36 -0.66 -16.12
CA PRO A 36 -1.01 -0.61 -16.64
C PRO A 36 -1.99 -1.48 -15.84
N PHE A 37 -1.58 -2.04 -14.70
CA PHE A 37 -2.35 -3.06 -13.98
C PHE A 37 -3.78 -2.63 -13.63
N LEU A 38 -3.97 -1.37 -13.22
CA LEU A 38 -5.31 -0.88 -12.84
C LEU A 38 -6.22 -0.73 -14.05
N ASP A 39 -5.68 -0.29 -15.18
CA ASP A 39 -6.44 -0.17 -16.43
C ASP A 39 -6.89 -1.55 -16.91
N PHE A 40 -5.99 -2.54 -16.88
CA PHE A 40 -6.32 -3.92 -17.23
C PHE A 40 -7.42 -4.53 -16.36
N ILE A 41 -7.46 -4.20 -15.07
CA ILE A 41 -8.52 -4.67 -14.18
C ILE A 41 -9.82 -3.93 -14.45
N ALA A 42 -9.78 -2.61 -14.62
CA ALA A 42 -10.98 -1.79 -14.86
C ALA A 42 -11.67 -2.15 -16.19
N ASP A 43 -10.89 -2.55 -17.19
CA ASP A 43 -11.40 -2.99 -18.50
C ASP A 43 -11.88 -4.45 -18.50
N ASP A 44 -11.72 -5.19 -17.41
CA ASP A 44 -12.08 -6.59 -17.30
C ASP A 44 -13.49 -6.77 -16.73
N SER A 45 -14.46 -7.11 -17.58
CA SER A 45 -15.86 -7.34 -17.17
C SER A 45 -16.05 -8.46 -16.14
N GLU A 46 -15.08 -9.37 -15.99
CA GLU A 46 -15.10 -10.43 -14.97
C GLU A 46 -14.67 -9.93 -13.58
N VAL A 47 -14.12 -8.71 -13.48
CA VAL A 47 -13.80 -8.05 -12.21
C VAL A 47 -14.84 -6.95 -11.95
N PRO A 48 -15.70 -7.09 -10.92
CA PRO A 48 -16.80 -6.16 -10.67
C PRO A 48 -16.33 -4.91 -9.90
N LEU A 49 -15.30 -4.22 -10.42
CA LEU A 49 -14.72 -3.00 -9.87
C LEU A 49 -14.38 -2.03 -10.99
N ASP A 50 -14.82 -0.78 -10.87
CA ASP A 50 -14.43 0.27 -11.81
C ASP A 50 -13.14 1.00 -11.39
N GLY A 51 -12.64 1.88 -12.27
CA GLY A 51 -11.41 2.62 -12.03
C GLY A 51 -11.46 3.60 -10.85
N GLU A 52 -12.61 4.17 -10.50
CA GLU A 52 -12.74 5.05 -9.32
C GLU A 52 -12.71 4.24 -8.03
N GLU A 53 -13.40 3.10 -8.01
CA GLU A 53 -13.41 2.16 -6.89
C GLU A 53 -12.02 1.58 -6.63
N LEU A 54 -11.29 1.20 -7.68
CA LEU A 54 -9.91 0.73 -7.57
C LEU A 54 -8.99 1.80 -6.98
N LYS A 55 -9.12 3.08 -7.40
CA LYS A 55 -8.35 4.19 -6.84
C LYS A 55 -8.66 4.41 -5.36
N ALA A 56 -9.94 4.36 -4.98
CA ALA A 56 -10.36 4.51 -3.59
C ALA A 56 -9.83 3.38 -2.69
N LEU A 57 -9.76 2.15 -3.21
CA LEU A 57 -9.19 1.00 -2.50
C LEU A 57 -7.67 1.08 -2.31
N LEU A 58 -6.98 1.91 -3.09
CA LEU A 58 -5.53 2.02 -3.11
C LEU A 58 -5.00 3.26 -2.39
N ASP A 59 -5.75 3.82 -1.43
CA ASP A 59 -5.22 4.83 -0.51
C ASP A 59 -4.02 4.27 0.26
N PRO A 60 -2.79 4.78 0.07
CA PRO A 60 -1.59 4.28 0.75
C PRO A 60 -1.72 4.25 2.28
N LYS A 61 -2.52 5.15 2.87
CA LYS A 61 -2.75 5.19 4.32
C LYS A 61 -3.44 3.94 4.84
N ALA A 62 -4.21 3.24 4.02
CA ALA A 62 -4.84 1.98 4.40
C ALA A 62 -3.85 0.80 4.47
N PHE A 63 -2.63 0.95 3.93
CA PHE A 63 -1.63 -0.12 3.82
C PHE A 63 -0.48 -0.03 4.82
N VAL A 64 -0.49 0.97 5.72
CA VAL A 64 0.58 1.13 6.73
C VAL A 64 0.28 0.42 8.05
N GLY A 65 -0.88 -0.24 8.17
CA GLY A 65 -1.26 -1.00 9.36
C GLY A 65 -1.21 -0.14 10.63
N ARG A 66 -0.49 -0.62 11.65
CA ARG A 66 -0.32 0.08 12.94
C ARG A 66 0.97 0.91 13.01
N ALA A 67 1.64 1.16 11.89
CA ALA A 67 2.92 1.88 11.90
C ALA A 67 2.84 3.24 12.63
N PRO A 68 1.79 4.07 12.44
CA PRO A 68 1.67 5.34 13.17
C PRO A 68 1.61 5.14 14.69
N GLU A 69 0.74 4.25 15.18
CA GLU A 69 0.57 3.99 16.61
C GLU A 69 1.81 3.34 17.22
N GLN A 70 2.47 2.44 16.48
CA GLN A 70 3.71 1.81 16.95
C GLN A 70 4.83 2.82 17.14
N VAL A 71 4.94 3.80 16.23
CA VAL A 71 5.92 4.89 16.37
C VAL A 71 5.55 5.79 17.54
N GLU A 72 4.28 6.17 17.69
CA GLU A 72 3.82 6.98 18.81
C GLU A 72 4.07 6.29 20.17
N ASP A 73 3.68 5.03 20.29
CA ASP A 73 3.89 4.20 21.49
C ASP A 73 5.39 4.10 21.82
N PHE A 74 6.25 3.88 20.83
CA PHE A 74 7.69 3.79 21.03
C PHE A 74 8.30 5.13 21.48
N LEU A 75 7.91 6.23 20.82
CA LEU A 75 8.37 7.57 21.18
C LEU A 75 7.95 7.92 22.62
N TYR A 76 6.73 7.57 23.01
CA TYR A 76 6.20 7.87 24.34
C TYR A 76 6.79 6.98 25.44
N ALA A 77 6.76 5.66 25.24
CA ALA A 77 7.09 4.70 26.30
C ALA A 77 8.60 4.44 26.44
N VAL A 78 9.38 4.66 25.38
CA VAL A 78 10.82 4.33 25.36
C VAL A 78 11.68 5.57 25.22
N VAL A 79 11.45 6.37 24.17
CA VAL A 79 12.34 7.50 23.84
C VAL A 79 12.19 8.61 24.87
N ARG A 80 10.96 9.01 25.21
CA ARG A 80 10.71 10.14 26.11
C ARG A 80 11.32 9.97 27.51
N PRO A 81 11.20 8.82 28.21
CA PRO A 81 11.87 8.62 29.50
C PRO A 81 13.39 8.75 29.43
N ILE A 82 14.01 8.31 28.31
CA ILE A 82 15.46 8.42 28.10
C ILE A 82 15.86 9.90 27.95
N LEU A 83 15.08 10.66 27.18
CA LEU A 83 15.34 12.09 26.98
C LEU A 83 15.10 12.89 28.26
N ASP A 84 14.03 12.59 29.01
CA ASP A 84 13.70 13.28 30.27
C ASP A 84 14.76 13.03 31.37
N ALA A 85 15.44 11.88 31.33
CA ALA A 85 16.53 11.55 32.26
C ALA A 85 17.90 12.11 31.85
N ALA A 86 18.01 12.74 30.68
CA ALA A 86 19.28 13.24 30.18
C ALA A 86 19.57 14.65 30.70
N ASP A 87 20.68 14.82 31.44
CA ASP A 87 21.06 16.13 32.00
C ASP A 87 21.45 17.18 30.95
N ASN A 88 21.99 16.76 29.80
CA ASN A 88 22.40 17.64 28.72
C ASN A 88 22.13 16.96 27.37
N LEU A 89 21.04 17.36 26.72
CA LEU A 89 20.78 16.98 25.34
C LEU A 89 21.51 17.94 24.38
N PRO A 90 22.20 17.41 23.35
CA PRO A 90 22.73 18.26 22.30
C PRO A 90 21.59 18.92 21.53
N GLU A 91 21.88 20.08 20.94
CA GLU A 91 20.93 20.77 20.06
C GLU A 91 20.54 19.85 18.90
N ALA A 92 19.25 19.78 18.60
CA ALA A 92 18.75 18.98 17.48
C ALA A 92 19.40 19.45 16.17
N ARG A 93 19.87 18.50 15.37
CA ARG A 93 20.45 18.77 14.07
C ARG A 93 19.88 17.79 13.07
N ASP A 94 19.54 18.30 11.90
CA ASP A 94 19.20 17.46 10.77
C ASP A 94 20.44 16.63 10.40
N LEU A 95 20.22 15.34 10.20
CA LEU A 95 21.22 14.48 9.59
C LEU A 95 21.12 14.69 8.09
N ASP A 96 22.25 14.90 7.42
CA ASP A 96 22.32 14.82 5.97
C ASP A 96 22.06 13.35 5.58
N VAL A 97 20.82 13.01 5.23
CA VAL A 97 20.40 11.68 4.76
C VAL A 97 19.98 11.75 3.30
#